data_AF-A0A212C9H8-F1
#
_entry.id   AF-A0A212C9H8-F1
#
_cell.length_a   1.000
_cell.length_b   1.000
_cell.length_c   1.000
_cell.angle_alpha   90.00
_cell.angle_beta   90.00
_cell.angle_gamma   90.00
#
_symmetry.space_group_name_H-M   'P 1'
#
loop_
_entity.id
_entity.type
_entity.pdbx_description
1 polymer ?
#
loop_
_entity_poly.entity_id
_entity_poly.type
_entity_poly.pdbx_seq_one_letter_code
_entity_poly.pdbx_strand_id
1 'polypeptide(L)'
;MLSAIGCILPMALVSHSVAKLILVNFHWQVAEILDRYKSNSAQLLVEARVQPHPSKHVPPAHSPHHCAVCMQFVRKENLLSLACQHQFCRSCWEQHCSVLVKDGSHYQLQLCPGADCPMVIRVQEPRARRVQCNRCNEVFCFKCRQMYHAPTDCATIRKWLTKCADDSETANYISAHTKDCNICIEKNGGCNHMQCSKCKHDFCWMCLGDWKTHGSEYYECSRYKENPDIVNQSQQAQAREALKKYLFYFERWENHNKSLQLEAQTYQRIHEKIQERVMNNLGTWIDWQYLQNAAKLLAKCRYTLQYTYPYAYYMESGPRKKLFEYQQAQLEAEIENLSWKVERADSYDRGDLENQMHIAEQRRRTLLKDFHDT
;
A
#
# COMPACT_ATOMS: atom_id res chain seq x y z
N MET A 1 20.58 -10.64 -9.16
CA MET A 1 19.91 -11.77 -9.87
C MET A 1 20.89 -12.61 -10.68
N LEU A 2 21.64 -12.04 -11.64
CA LEU A 2 22.62 -12.78 -12.44
C LEU A 2 23.76 -13.38 -11.60
N SER A 3 24.23 -12.69 -10.55
CA SER A 3 25.27 -13.20 -9.64
C SER A 3 24.81 -14.43 -8.84
N ALA A 4 23.62 -14.38 -8.23
CA ALA A 4 23.06 -15.48 -7.44
C ALA A 4 22.76 -16.73 -8.29
N ILE A 5 22.23 -16.53 -9.51
CA ILE A 5 22.01 -17.63 -10.46
C ILE A 5 23.35 -18.21 -10.95
N GLY A 6 24.35 -17.34 -11.17
CA GLY A 6 25.71 -17.73 -11.53
C GLY A 6 26.45 -18.54 -10.45
N CYS A 7 26.09 -18.40 -9.16
CA CYS A 7 26.64 -19.23 -8.09
C CYS A 7 26.01 -20.64 -8.05
N ILE A 8 24.73 -20.78 -8.42
CA ILE A 8 23.98 -22.04 -8.29
C ILE A 8 24.11 -22.91 -9.56
N LEU A 9 24.16 -22.29 -10.75
CA LEU A 9 24.25 -22.97 -12.04
C LEU A 9 25.42 -23.96 -12.17
N PRO A 10 26.68 -23.60 -11.81
CA PRO A 10 27.82 -24.48 -12.00
C PRO A 10 27.85 -25.64 -11.00
N MET A 11 27.27 -25.44 -9.80
CA MET A 11 27.34 -26.41 -8.71
C MET A 11 26.26 -27.49 -8.78
N ALA A 12 25.10 -27.16 -9.34
CA ALA A 12 23.95 -28.05 -9.33
C ALA A 12 23.66 -28.76 -10.66
N LEU A 13 24.39 -28.44 -11.75
CA LEU A 13 24.11 -28.95 -13.10
C LEU A 13 22.63 -28.78 -13.50
N VAL A 14 21.96 -27.77 -12.92
CA VAL A 14 20.55 -27.52 -13.12
C VAL A 14 20.35 -26.47 -14.21
N SER A 15 19.21 -26.54 -14.90
CA SER A 15 18.84 -25.49 -15.86
C SER A 15 18.66 -24.13 -15.17
N HIS A 16 18.79 -23.05 -15.94
CA HIS A 16 18.56 -21.69 -15.48
C HIS A 16 17.16 -21.48 -14.86
N SER A 17 16.16 -22.23 -15.35
CA SER A 17 14.79 -22.23 -14.83
C SER A 17 14.70 -22.89 -13.44
N VAL A 18 15.42 -24.00 -13.24
CA VAL A 18 15.48 -24.70 -11.95
C VAL A 18 16.23 -23.89 -10.91
N ALA A 19 17.37 -23.28 -11.28
CA ALA A 19 18.10 -22.38 -10.37
C ALA A 19 17.22 -21.23 -9.86
N LYS A 20 16.37 -20.66 -10.73
CA LYS A 20 15.39 -19.64 -10.34
C LYS A 20 14.32 -20.18 -9.39
N LEU A 21 13.80 -21.39 -9.62
CA LEU A 21 12.81 -22.01 -8.72
C LEU A 21 13.37 -22.21 -7.31
N ILE A 22 14.60 -22.71 -7.20
CA ILE A 22 15.29 -22.88 -5.91
C ILE A 22 15.43 -21.52 -5.21
N LEU A 23 15.94 -20.49 -5.92
CA LEU A 23 16.10 -19.14 -5.34
C LEU A 23 14.78 -18.57 -4.83
N VAL A 24 13.69 -18.76 -5.57
CA VAL A 24 12.36 -18.26 -5.18
C VAL A 24 11.84 -19.00 -3.95
N ASN A 25 11.95 -20.33 -3.92
CA ASN A 25 11.42 -21.16 -2.85
C ASN A 25 12.13 -20.90 -1.51
N PHE A 26 13.41 -20.55 -1.56
CA PHE A 26 14.23 -20.22 -0.40
C PHE A 26 14.44 -18.71 -0.22
N HIS A 27 13.48 -17.90 -0.71
CA HIS A 27 13.43 -16.45 -0.47
C HIS A 27 14.74 -15.69 -0.77
N TRP A 28 15.50 -16.13 -1.78
CA TRP A 28 16.78 -15.56 -2.20
C TRP A 28 17.90 -15.63 -1.14
N GLN A 29 17.77 -16.49 -0.12
CA GLN A 29 18.80 -16.70 0.89
C GLN A 29 19.91 -17.61 0.35
N VAL A 30 20.81 -17.03 -0.46
CA VAL A 30 21.86 -17.79 -1.19
C VAL A 30 22.75 -18.60 -0.25
N ALA A 31 23.11 -18.07 0.92
CA ALA A 31 23.95 -18.77 1.89
C ALA A 31 23.28 -20.04 2.43
N GLU A 32 22.00 -19.97 2.78
CA GLU A 32 21.20 -21.12 3.24
C GLU A 32 21.06 -22.16 2.13
N ILE A 33 20.78 -21.73 0.90
CA ILE A 33 20.66 -22.61 -0.26
C ILE A 33 21.97 -23.38 -0.48
N LEU A 34 23.12 -22.70 -0.39
CA LEU A 34 24.43 -23.31 -0.57
C LEU A 34 24.75 -24.33 0.53
N ASP A 35 24.42 -24.01 1.78
CA ASP A 35 24.66 -24.90 2.92
C ASP A 35 23.79 -26.16 2.86
N ARG A 36 22.50 -26.00 2.55
CA ARG A 36 21.57 -27.10 2.32
C ARG A 36 21.96 -27.94 1.10
N TYR A 37 22.43 -27.31 0.02
CA TYR A 37 22.88 -28.03 -1.18
C TYR A 37 24.08 -28.93 -0.88
N LYS A 38 25.06 -28.44 -0.11
CA LYS A 38 26.22 -29.22 0.33
C LYS A 38 25.81 -30.39 1.22
N SER A 39 24.78 -30.21 2.04
CA SER A 39 24.31 -31.21 2.98
C SER A 39 23.50 -32.31 2.30
N ASN A 40 22.50 -31.95 1.48
CA ASN A 40 21.66 -32.90 0.74
C ASN A 40 20.99 -32.22 -0.47
N SER A 41 21.65 -32.27 -1.62
CA SER A 41 21.18 -31.65 -2.86
C SER A 41 19.85 -32.22 -3.37
N ALA A 42 19.60 -33.53 -3.21
CA ALA A 42 18.35 -34.16 -3.63
C ALA A 42 17.17 -33.65 -2.80
N GLN A 43 17.35 -33.54 -1.49
CA GLN A 43 16.33 -33.00 -0.59
C GLN A 43 16.04 -31.52 -0.87
N LEU A 44 17.07 -30.69 -1.11
CA LEU A 44 16.89 -29.30 -1.52
C LEU A 44 16.03 -29.19 -2.79
N LEU A 45 16.29 -30.04 -3.79
CA LEU A 45 15.54 -30.04 -5.04
C LEU A 45 14.08 -30.45 -4.80
N VAL A 46 13.83 -31.46 -3.98
CA VAL A 46 12.47 -31.88 -3.58
C VAL A 46 11.74 -30.76 -2.83
N GLU A 47 12.40 -30.10 -1.87
CA GLU A 47 11.85 -28.95 -1.14
C GLU A 47 11.53 -27.78 -2.08
N ALA A 48 12.36 -27.57 -3.11
CA ALA A 48 12.14 -26.61 -4.20
C ALA A 48 11.11 -27.06 -5.24
N ARG A 49 10.46 -28.22 -5.04
CA ARG A 49 9.50 -28.84 -5.98
C ARG A 49 10.08 -29.13 -7.35
N VAL A 50 11.38 -29.40 -7.40
CA VAL A 50 12.13 -29.80 -8.58
C VAL A 50 12.45 -31.27 -8.47
N GLN A 51 12.25 -32.03 -9.55
CA GLN A 51 12.67 -33.43 -9.55
C GLN A 51 14.21 -33.52 -9.52
N PRO A 52 14.79 -34.23 -8.54
CA PRO A 52 16.24 -34.27 -8.36
C PRO A 52 16.98 -35.03 -9.46
N HIS A 53 16.30 -35.83 -10.29
CA HIS A 53 16.87 -36.55 -11.43
C HIS A 53 15.96 -36.39 -12.64
N PRO A 54 16.50 -36.29 -13.88
CA PRO A 54 15.70 -36.43 -15.08
C PRO A 54 15.06 -37.82 -15.05
N SER A 55 13.73 -37.86 -15.07
CA SER A 55 12.96 -39.10 -15.14
C SER A 55 13.51 -39.95 -16.30
N LYS A 56 13.90 -41.21 -16.00
CA LYS A 56 14.16 -42.21 -17.04
C LYS A 56 12.92 -42.25 -17.91
N HIS A 57 13.11 -42.09 -19.23
CA HIS A 57 12.08 -42.16 -20.27
C HIS A 57 10.90 -43.05 -19.84
N VAL A 58 9.81 -42.43 -19.40
CA VAL A 58 8.52 -43.12 -19.31
C VAL A 58 7.94 -43.00 -20.71
N PRO A 59 7.72 -44.12 -21.43
CA PRO A 59 7.06 -44.07 -22.72
C PRO A 59 5.72 -43.36 -22.56
N PRO A 60 5.31 -42.48 -23.49
CA PRO A 60 4.03 -41.81 -23.38
C PRO A 60 2.92 -42.87 -23.33
N ALA A 61 2.19 -42.93 -22.22
CA ALA A 61 1.04 -43.83 -22.04
C ALA A 61 -0.15 -43.45 -22.94
N HIS A 62 -0.05 -42.34 -23.69
CA HIS A 62 -1.13 -41.74 -24.46
C HIS A 62 -0.78 -41.62 -25.94
N SER A 63 -1.79 -41.75 -26.80
CA SER A 63 -1.65 -41.61 -28.24
C SER A 63 -1.06 -40.23 -28.61
N PRO A 64 -0.16 -40.14 -29.60
CA PRO A 64 0.61 -38.93 -29.94
C PRO A 64 -0.20 -37.75 -30.52
N HIS A 65 -1.52 -37.83 -30.45
CA HIS A 65 -2.46 -36.87 -31.03
C HIS A 65 -3.57 -36.46 -30.07
N HIS A 66 -3.47 -36.74 -28.77
CA HIS A 66 -4.47 -36.29 -27.79
C HIS A 66 -3.83 -35.50 -26.66
N CYS A 67 -4.49 -34.43 -26.21
CA CYS A 67 -4.06 -33.69 -25.03
C CYS A 67 -4.51 -34.42 -23.75
N ALA A 68 -3.60 -34.66 -22.82
CA ALA A 68 -3.91 -35.38 -21.57
C ALA A 68 -4.80 -34.60 -20.57
N VAL A 69 -5.06 -33.30 -20.81
CA VAL A 69 -5.90 -32.45 -19.95
C VAL A 69 -7.34 -32.37 -20.49
N CYS A 70 -7.52 -31.96 -21.75
CA CYS A 70 -8.85 -31.83 -22.34
C CYS A 70 -9.31 -33.07 -23.11
N MET A 71 -8.45 -34.08 -23.28
CA MET A 71 -8.71 -35.32 -24.02
C MET A 71 -9.09 -35.12 -25.49
N GLN A 72 -8.92 -33.92 -26.05
CA GLN A 72 -9.22 -33.63 -27.46
C GLN A 72 -8.10 -34.09 -28.39
N PHE A 73 -8.46 -34.40 -29.64
CA PHE A 73 -7.52 -34.64 -30.72
C PHE A 73 -6.81 -33.33 -31.10
N VAL A 74 -5.48 -33.36 -31.18
CA VAL A 74 -4.62 -32.22 -31.44
C VAL A 74 -3.51 -32.63 -32.39
N ARG A 75 -3.31 -31.87 -33.47
CA ARG A 75 -2.19 -32.08 -34.38
C ARG A 75 -0.86 -31.91 -33.62
N LYS A 76 0.13 -32.72 -33.96
CA LYS A 76 1.43 -32.77 -33.26
C LYS A 76 2.12 -31.39 -33.16
N GLU A 77 1.97 -30.55 -34.18
CA GLU A 77 2.48 -29.17 -34.22
C GLU A 77 1.90 -28.23 -33.15
N ASN A 78 0.73 -28.56 -32.59
CA ASN A 78 0.02 -27.77 -31.57
C ASN A 78 0.13 -28.36 -30.17
N LEU A 79 0.94 -29.42 -29.99
CA LEU A 79 1.27 -30.02 -28.70
C LEU A 79 2.60 -29.45 -28.19
N LEU A 80 2.55 -28.80 -27.03
CA LEU A 80 3.73 -28.24 -26.36
C LEU A 80 4.21 -29.24 -25.29
N SER A 81 5.50 -29.54 -25.31
CA SER A 81 6.13 -30.53 -24.43
C SER A 81 7.00 -29.87 -23.35
N LEU A 82 6.92 -30.38 -22.12
CA LEU A 82 7.88 -30.04 -21.05
C LEU A 82 9.17 -30.86 -21.17
N ALA A 83 10.17 -30.55 -20.34
CA ALA A 83 11.40 -31.36 -20.24
C ALA A 83 11.12 -32.82 -19.82
N CYS A 84 10.02 -33.06 -19.10
CA CYS A 84 9.53 -34.41 -18.76
C CYS A 84 8.73 -35.08 -19.90
N GLN A 85 8.72 -34.50 -21.10
CA GLN A 85 8.07 -34.98 -22.33
C GLN A 85 6.54 -35.07 -22.28
N HIS A 86 5.88 -34.71 -21.17
CA HIS A 86 4.43 -34.55 -21.13
C HIS A 86 3.98 -33.46 -22.11
N GLN A 87 2.96 -33.78 -22.91
CA GLN A 87 2.47 -32.95 -24.00
C GLN A 87 1.05 -32.45 -23.71
N PHE A 88 0.83 -31.15 -23.92
CA PHE A 88 -0.47 -30.54 -23.76
C PHE A 88 -0.76 -29.58 -24.91
N CYS A 89 -2.03 -29.39 -25.26
CA CYS A 89 -2.40 -28.43 -26.29
C CYS A 89 -2.14 -27.00 -25.83
N ARG A 90 -1.97 -26.11 -26.81
CA ARG A 90 -1.77 -24.67 -26.56
C ARG A 90 -2.88 -24.06 -25.70
N SER A 91 -4.15 -24.42 -25.91
CA SER A 91 -5.26 -23.86 -25.14
C SER A 91 -5.22 -24.27 -23.67
N CYS A 92 -4.89 -25.54 -23.35
CA CYS A 92 -4.71 -25.97 -21.96
C CYS A 92 -3.52 -25.27 -21.29
N TRP A 93 -2.43 -25.04 -22.03
CA TRP A 93 -1.30 -24.23 -21.53
C TRP A 93 -1.69 -22.79 -21.24
N GLU A 94 -2.40 -22.14 -22.16
CA GLU A 94 -2.88 -20.77 -21.98
C GLU A 94 -3.81 -20.67 -20.78
N GLN A 95 -4.74 -21.63 -20.61
CA GLN A 95 -5.63 -21.69 -19.46
C GLN A 95 -4.88 -21.92 -18.16
N HIS A 96 -3.93 -22.86 -18.13
CA HIS A 96 -3.10 -23.12 -16.94
C HIS A 96 -2.28 -21.88 -16.54
N CYS A 97 -1.61 -21.24 -17.50
CA CYS A 97 -0.87 -20.00 -17.26
C CYS A 97 -1.80 -18.87 -16.79
N SER A 98 -3.01 -18.75 -17.36
CA SER A 98 -4.00 -17.77 -16.93
C SER A 98 -4.40 -17.98 -15.47
N VAL A 99 -4.65 -19.24 -15.06
CA VAL A 99 -4.95 -19.60 -13.67
C VAL A 99 -3.77 -19.28 -12.76
N LEU A 100 -2.54 -19.65 -13.11
CA LEU A 100 -1.34 -19.33 -12.32
C LEU A 100 -1.15 -17.83 -12.09
N VAL A 101 -1.49 -17.00 -13.08
CA VAL A 101 -1.43 -15.54 -12.97
C VAL A 101 -2.60 -14.99 -12.15
N LYS A 102 -3.81 -15.53 -12.32
CA LYS A 102 -5.02 -15.15 -11.56
C LYS A 102 -4.89 -15.46 -10.07
N ASP A 103 -4.40 -16.65 -9.75
CA ASP A 103 -4.21 -17.13 -8.39
C ASP A 103 -2.98 -16.48 -7.72
N GLY A 104 -2.23 -15.66 -8.46
CA GLY A 104 -1.00 -15.02 -7.96
C GLY A 104 0.12 -16.02 -7.68
N SER A 105 0.04 -17.23 -8.24
CA SER A 105 1.04 -18.30 -8.06
C SER A 105 2.36 -17.99 -8.76
N HIS A 106 2.36 -17.08 -9.76
CA HIS A 106 3.59 -16.63 -10.40
C HIS A 106 4.21 -15.43 -9.68
N TYR A 107 5.32 -15.64 -8.97
CA TYR A 107 5.95 -14.64 -8.10
C TYR A 107 6.24 -13.27 -8.74
N GLN A 108 6.57 -13.21 -10.04
CA GLN A 108 6.90 -11.96 -10.76
C GLN A 108 5.74 -11.34 -11.54
N LEU A 109 4.57 -11.99 -11.60
CA LEU A 109 3.43 -11.55 -12.40
C LEU A 109 2.22 -11.35 -11.49
N GLN A 110 1.54 -10.23 -11.64
CA GLN A 110 0.29 -9.96 -10.93
C GLN A 110 -0.72 -9.32 -11.88
N LEU A 111 -2.00 -9.63 -11.69
CA LEU A 111 -3.07 -8.91 -12.36
C LEU A 111 -3.25 -7.52 -11.77
N CYS A 112 -3.62 -6.57 -12.63
CA CYS A 112 -4.14 -5.30 -12.17
C CYS A 112 -5.44 -5.53 -11.38
N PRO A 113 -5.60 -4.93 -10.19
CA PRO A 113 -6.85 -5.03 -9.42
C PRO A 113 -7.95 -4.07 -9.91
N GLY A 114 -7.64 -3.21 -10.89
CA GLY A 114 -8.63 -2.27 -11.45
C GLY A 114 -9.77 -3.01 -12.15
N ALA A 115 -10.98 -2.47 -12.02
CA ALA A 115 -12.19 -3.04 -12.62
C ALA A 115 -12.00 -3.28 -14.12
N ASP A 116 -12.30 -4.50 -14.55
CA ASP A 116 -12.24 -4.96 -15.96
C ASP A 116 -10.90 -4.70 -16.67
N CYS A 117 -9.80 -4.60 -15.93
CA CYS A 117 -8.48 -4.33 -16.48
C CYS A 117 -7.70 -5.64 -16.74
N PRO A 118 -7.44 -6.03 -18.00
CA PRO A 118 -6.75 -7.28 -18.32
C PRO A 118 -5.22 -7.18 -18.21
N MET A 119 -4.69 -6.08 -17.66
CA MET A 119 -3.24 -5.86 -17.60
C MET A 119 -2.56 -6.80 -16.61
N VAL A 120 -1.49 -7.44 -17.06
CA VAL A 120 -0.55 -8.19 -16.22
C VAL A 120 0.67 -7.32 -15.96
N ILE A 121 0.97 -7.07 -14.69
CA ILE A 121 2.16 -6.35 -14.26
C ILE A 121 3.28 -7.34 -13.99
N ARG A 122 4.42 -7.14 -14.67
CA ARG A 122 5.66 -7.87 -14.43
C ARG A 122 6.64 -7.03 -13.63
N VAL A 123 7.28 -7.64 -12.64
CA VAL A 123 8.35 -7.01 -11.86
C VAL A 123 9.60 -7.87 -11.86
N GLN A 124 10.77 -7.26 -11.68
CA GLN A 124 12.01 -8.02 -11.51
C GLN A 124 12.11 -8.58 -10.08
N GLU A 125 11.77 -7.77 -9.08
CA GLU A 125 11.79 -8.12 -7.66
C GLU A 125 10.38 -8.13 -7.07
N PRO A 126 9.89 -9.28 -6.58
CA PRO A 126 8.52 -9.48 -6.10
C PRO A 126 8.32 -8.95 -4.66
N ARG A 127 8.64 -7.67 -4.43
CA ARG A 127 8.55 -7.04 -3.11
C ARG A 127 7.29 -6.21 -2.95
N ALA A 128 6.94 -5.88 -1.71
CA ALA A 128 5.89 -4.91 -1.43
C ALA A 128 6.35 -3.54 -1.95
N ARG A 129 5.80 -3.11 -3.08
CA ARG A 129 6.18 -1.85 -3.73
C ARG A 129 4.99 -1.26 -4.45
N ARG A 130 5.02 0.07 -4.62
CA ARG A 130 4.04 0.80 -5.41
C ARG A 130 4.19 0.42 -6.88
N VAL A 131 3.11 -0.02 -7.50
CA VAL A 131 2.99 -0.20 -8.95
C VAL A 131 1.80 0.60 -9.45
N GLN A 132 1.90 1.13 -10.66
CA GLN A 132 0.83 1.86 -11.32
C GLN A 132 0.54 1.18 -12.65
N CYS A 133 -0.73 0.87 -12.91
CA CYS A 133 -1.16 0.33 -14.18
C CYS A 133 -1.09 1.42 -15.26
N ASN A 134 -0.46 1.13 -16.40
CA ASN A 134 -0.37 2.07 -17.52
C ASN A 134 -1.67 2.18 -18.33
N ARG A 135 -2.62 1.26 -18.13
CA ARG A 135 -3.92 1.25 -18.83
C ARG A 135 -5.02 1.98 -18.06
N CYS A 136 -5.23 1.62 -16.80
CA CYS A 136 -6.31 2.17 -15.97
C CYS A 136 -5.83 3.12 -14.86
N ASN A 137 -4.51 3.38 -14.76
CA ASN A 137 -3.90 4.22 -13.73
C ASN A 137 -4.06 3.75 -12.27
N GLU A 138 -4.63 2.56 -12.04
CA GLU A 138 -4.76 1.97 -10.70
C GLU A 138 -3.39 1.84 -10.01
N VAL A 139 -3.32 2.25 -8.74
CA VAL A 139 -2.08 2.26 -7.93
C VAL A 139 -2.23 1.29 -6.78
N PHE A 140 -1.40 0.26 -6.75
CA PHE A 140 -1.52 -0.82 -5.79
C PHE A 140 -0.17 -1.35 -5.31
N CYS A 141 -0.20 -2.15 -4.25
CA CYS A 141 0.94 -2.90 -3.76
C CYS A 141 1.10 -4.19 -4.58
N PHE A 142 2.26 -4.36 -5.21
CA PHE A 142 2.53 -5.55 -6.02
C PHE A 142 2.37 -6.87 -5.21
N LYS A 143 2.79 -6.90 -3.95
CA LYS A 143 2.82 -8.13 -3.14
C LYS A 143 1.42 -8.59 -2.68
N CYS A 144 0.55 -7.68 -2.27
CA CYS A 144 -0.75 -8.04 -1.69
C CYS A 144 -1.97 -7.63 -2.53
N ARG A 145 -1.76 -6.90 -3.63
CA ARG A 145 -2.80 -6.35 -4.54
C ARG A 145 -3.77 -5.35 -3.90
N GLN A 146 -3.61 -5.02 -2.63
CA GLN A 146 -4.34 -3.92 -1.99
C GLN A 146 -3.77 -2.58 -2.43
N MET A 147 -4.48 -1.48 -2.13
CA MET A 147 -3.94 -0.14 -2.28
C MET A 147 -2.55 -0.03 -1.64
N TYR A 148 -1.61 0.67 -2.28
CA TYR A 148 -0.24 0.77 -1.79
C TYR A 148 -0.20 1.37 -0.38
N HIS A 149 0.44 0.77 0.61
CA HIS A 149 0.09 1.08 2.01
C HIS A 149 1.29 1.49 2.86
N ALA A 150 2.34 2.08 2.29
CA ALA A 150 3.49 2.55 3.06
C ALA A 150 3.11 3.70 4.03
N PRO A 151 3.62 3.71 5.29
CA PRO A 151 4.68 2.84 5.82
C PRO A 151 4.23 1.44 6.26
N THR A 152 2.93 1.19 6.40
CA THR A 152 2.38 -0.10 6.83
C THR A 152 2.83 -1.24 5.91
N ASP A 153 3.20 -2.40 6.47
CA ASP A 153 3.52 -3.59 5.70
C ASP A 153 2.26 -4.37 5.26
N CYS A 154 2.42 -5.35 4.36
CA CYS A 154 1.29 -6.12 3.82
C CYS A 154 0.55 -6.98 4.87
N ALA A 155 1.20 -7.41 5.94
CA ALA A 155 0.58 -8.21 6.98
C ALA A 155 -0.26 -7.31 7.90
N THR A 156 0.31 -6.18 8.30
CA THR A 156 -0.34 -5.20 9.17
C THR A 156 -1.57 -4.59 8.50
N ILE A 157 -1.47 -4.17 7.23
CA ILE A 157 -2.64 -3.60 6.54
C ILE A 157 -3.76 -4.64 6.35
N ARG A 158 -3.42 -5.92 6.16
CA ARG A 158 -4.42 -6.98 6.02
C ARG A 158 -5.17 -7.17 7.32
N LYS A 159 -4.46 -7.22 8.45
CA LYS A 159 -5.08 -7.28 9.79
C LYS A 159 -6.00 -6.08 10.01
N TRP A 160 -5.54 -4.88 9.66
CA TRP A 160 -6.34 -3.66 9.78
C TRP A 160 -7.62 -3.70 8.95
N LEU A 161 -7.52 -4.07 7.67
CA LEU A 161 -8.69 -4.16 6.77
C LEU A 161 -9.68 -5.24 7.21
N THR A 162 -9.20 -6.40 7.69
CA THR A 162 -10.06 -7.42 8.30
C THR A 162 -10.78 -6.86 9.52
N LYS A 163 -10.06 -6.18 10.42
CA LYS A 163 -10.68 -5.55 11.59
C LYS A 163 -11.72 -4.48 11.21
N CYS A 164 -11.46 -3.70 10.17
CA CYS A 164 -12.43 -2.72 9.66
C CYS A 164 -13.68 -3.43 9.13
N ALA A 165 -13.53 -4.54 8.40
CA ALA A 165 -14.69 -5.29 7.91
C ALA A 165 -15.57 -5.83 9.05
N ASP A 166 -14.96 -6.22 10.18
CA ASP A 166 -15.68 -6.76 11.33
C ASP A 166 -16.32 -5.66 12.21
N ASP A 167 -15.61 -4.54 12.45
CA ASP A 167 -15.95 -3.57 13.49
C ASP A 167 -16.39 -2.18 12.97
N SER A 168 -16.28 -1.88 11.67
CA SER A 168 -16.56 -0.53 11.14
C SER A 168 -18.01 -0.10 11.30
N GLU A 169 -18.99 -1.00 11.17
CA GLU A 169 -20.40 -0.67 11.39
C GLU A 169 -20.68 -0.24 12.83
N THR A 170 -20.07 -0.93 13.80
CA THR A 170 -20.13 -0.54 15.22
C THR A 170 -19.49 0.84 15.43
N ALA A 171 -18.35 1.09 14.77
CA ALA A 171 -17.67 2.38 14.84
C ALA A 171 -18.49 3.53 14.25
N ASN A 172 -19.07 3.31 13.06
CA ASN A 172 -19.91 4.27 12.36
C ASN A 172 -21.15 4.61 13.20
N TYR A 173 -21.80 3.58 13.77
CA TYR A 173 -22.94 3.78 14.64
C TYR A 173 -22.60 4.64 15.86
N ILE A 174 -21.49 4.35 16.55
CA ILE A 174 -21.05 5.15 17.71
C ILE A 174 -20.77 6.59 17.28
N SER A 175 -19.97 6.81 16.23
CA SER A 175 -19.59 8.15 15.79
C SER A 175 -20.80 9.01 15.39
N ALA A 176 -21.81 8.41 14.75
CA ALA A 176 -23.03 9.10 14.32
C ALA A 176 -23.98 9.48 15.47
N HIS A 177 -23.92 8.78 16.61
CA HIS A 177 -24.88 8.95 17.71
C HIS A 177 -24.28 9.49 19.01
N THR A 178 -22.96 9.69 19.08
CA THR A 178 -22.30 10.16 20.31
C THR A 178 -21.53 11.47 20.17
N LYS A 179 -21.50 12.09 18.98
CA LYS A 179 -20.85 13.39 18.77
C LYS A 179 -21.88 14.51 18.90
N ASP A 180 -22.05 15.02 20.12
CA ASP A 180 -22.83 16.24 20.37
C ASP A 180 -22.09 17.46 19.80
N CYS A 181 -22.68 18.16 18.84
CA CYS A 181 -22.16 19.46 18.39
C CYS A 181 -23.30 20.47 18.24
N ASN A 182 -23.25 21.53 19.05
CA ASN A 182 -24.19 22.66 19.04
C ASN A 182 -23.94 23.68 17.91
N ILE A 183 -23.04 23.40 16.96
CA ILE A 183 -22.71 24.30 15.85
C ILE A 183 -22.67 23.48 14.54
N CYS A 184 -23.66 23.70 13.67
CA CYS A 184 -23.68 23.10 12.33
C CYS A 184 -22.58 23.70 11.45
N ILE A 185 -21.42 23.05 11.39
CA ILE A 185 -20.35 23.35 10.43
C ILE A 185 -20.13 22.10 9.59
N GLU A 186 -20.24 22.23 8.28
CA GLU A 186 -19.94 21.17 7.32
C GLU A 186 -18.51 21.27 6.81
N LYS A 187 -17.84 20.12 6.64
CA LYS A 187 -16.48 20.05 6.10
C LYS A 187 -16.52 20.27 4.58
N ASN A 188 -15.93 21.36 4.11
CA ASN A 188 -15.93 21.79 2.69
C ASN A 188 -14.56 21.69 2.00
N GLY A 189 -13.62 20.98 2.63
CA GLY A 189 -12.24 20.83 2.20
C GLY A 189 -11.56 19.63 2.88
N GLY A 190 -10.38 19.25 2.38
CA GLY A 190 -9.58 18.19 2.96
C GLY A 190 -8.91 18.61 4.28
N CYS A 191 -8.75 19.91 4.50
CA CYS A 191 -8.07 20.42 5.69
C CYS A 191 -8.85 20.15 6.98
N ASN A 192 -8.15 19.66 8.01
CA ASN A 192 -8.71 19.50 9.35
C ASN A 192 -8.62 20.79 10.18
N HIS A 193 -7.87 21.80 9.73
CA HIS A 193 -7.91 23.16 10.29
C HIS A 193 -9.17 23.86 9.79
N MET A 194 -10.13 24.06 10.68
CA MET A 194 -11.41 24.68 10.36
C MET A 194 -11.57 26.00 11.09
N GLN A 195 -12.21 26.96 10.43
CA GLN A 195 -12.54 28.25 11.02
C GLN A 195 -14.06 28.42 11.02
N CYS A 196 -14.63 28.73 12.19
CA CYS A 196 -16.06 29.02 12.31
C CYS A 196 -16.43 30.27 11.51
N SER A 197 -17.42 30.17 10.62
CA SER A 197 -17.85 31.28 9.78
C SER A 197 -18.40 32.47 10.58
N LYS A 198 -19.04 32.20 11.73
CA LYS A 198 -19.67 33.20 12.61
C LYS A 198 -18.69 33.86 13.57
N CYS A 199 -17.98 33.09 14.40
CA CYS A 199 -17.11 33.64 15.46
C CYS A 199 -15.63 33.71 15.08
N LYS A 200 -15.24 33.19 13.91
CA LYS A 200 -13.85 33.15 13.41
C LYS A 200 -12.87 32.37 14.30
N HIS A 201 -13.36 31.58 15.25
CA HIS A 201 -12.52 30.66 16.02
C HIS A 201 -12.02 29.51 15.15
N ASP A 202 -10.71 29.25 15.24
CA ASP A 202 -10.04 28.16 14.57
C ASP A 202 -9.99 26.91 15.46
N PHE A 203 -10.42 25.78 14.94
CA PHE A 203 -10.49 24.51 15.66
C PHE A 203 -10.14 23.34 14.75
N CYS A 204 -9.84 22.19 15.35
CA CYS A 204 -9.56 20.96 14.62
C CYS A 204 -10.82 20.12 14.41
N TRP A 205 -11.06 19.70 13.17
CA TRP A 205 -12.18 18.84 12.82
C TRP A 205 -12.17 17.48 13.54
N MET A 206 -10.98 16.95 13.84
CA MET A 206 -10.86 15.60 14.41
C MET A 206 -11.20 15.53 15.90
N CYS A 207 -10.75 16.51 16.68
CA CYS A 207 -10.87 16.50 18.14
C CYS A 207 -11.75 17.62 18.69
N LEU A 208 -12.19 18.56 17.84
CA LEU A 208 -12.95 19.76 18.19
C LEU A 208 -12.23 20.72 19.16
N GLY A 209 -10.92 20.54 19.38
CA GLY A 209 -10.10 21.41 20.20
C GLY A 209 -9.56 22.63 19.46
N ASP A 210 -9.08 23.62 20.21
CA ASP A 210 -8.47 24.86 19.69
C ASP A 210 -7.27 24.55 18.79
N TRP A 211 -7.27 25.10 17.57
CA TRP A 211 -6.19 24.89 16.62
C TRP A 211 -4.84 25.42 17.11
N LYS A 212 -4.82 26.49 17.91
CA LYS A 212 -3.56 27.10 18.41
C LYS A 212 -2.70 26.15 19.21
N THR A 213 -3.31 25.13 19.80
CA THR A 213 -2.60 24.11 20.57
C THR A 213 -1.97 23.03 19.69
N HIS A 214 -2.47 22.84 18.45
CA HIS A 214 -1.92 21.87 17.50
C HIS A 214 -0.50 22.25 17.07
N GLY A 215 0.39 21.27 17.02
CA GLY A 215 1.81 21.48 16.71
C GLY A 215 2.66 21.86 17.92
N SER A 216 2.07 22.14 19.10
CA SER A 216 2.81 22.20 20.35
C SER A 216 3.23 20.79 20.81
N GLU A 217 4.35 20.68 21.52
CA GLU A 217 4.83 19.40 22.06
C GLU A 217 3.83 18.74 23.03
N TYR A 218 2.91 19.52 23.58
CA TYR A 218 1.94 19.09 24.59
C TYR A 218 0.62 18.57 23.99
N TYR A 219 0.35 18.83 22.71
CA TYR A 219 -0.95 18.54 22.12
C TYR A 219 -0.97 17.20 21.39
N GLU A 220 -1.73 16.26 21.95
CA GLU A 220 -1.69 14.84 21.59
C GLU A 220 -2.93 14.40 20.79
N CYS A 221 -3.37 15.15 19.78
CA CYS A 221 -4.52 14.74 18.97
C CYS A 221 -4.25 13.47 18.15
N SER A 222 -3.02 13.21 17.72
CA SER A 222 -2.67 12.02 16.93
C SER A 222 -2.23 10.81 17.76
N ARG A 223 -1.98 10.97 19.06
CA ARG A 223 -1.49 9.91 19.97
C ARG A 223 -2.60 9.33 20.84
N TYR A 224 -2.69 8.00 20.89
CA TYR A 224 -3.59 7.31 21.81
C TYR A 224 -2.96 7.20 23.21
N LYS A 225 -3.71 7.59 24.25
CA LYS A 225 -3.30 7.42 25.65
C LYS A 225 -3.70 6.04 26.15
N GLU A 226 -2.74 5.12 26.17
CA GLU A 226 -2.94 3.78 26.73
C GLU A 226 -3.11 3.85 28.25
N ASN A 227 -4.08 3.08 28.78
CA ASN A 227 -4.24 2.88 30.21
C ASN A 227 -3.42 1.64 30.64
N PRO A 228 -2.25 1.80 31.29
CA PRO A 228 -1.39 0.67 31.65
C PRO A 228 -2.04 -0.28 32.67
N ASP A 229 -2.98 0.21 33.48
CA ASP A 229 -3.65 -0.58 34.52
C ASP A 229 -4.77 -1.47 33.98
N ILE A 230 -5.12 -1.34 32.69
CA ILE A 230 -6.26 -2.06 32.09
C ILE A 230 -6.09 -3.58 32.13
N VAL A 231 -4.86 -4.07 32.09
CA VAL A 231 -4.54 -5.52 32.09
C VAL A 231 -5.02 -6.18 33.40
N ASN A 232 -5.08 -5.41 34.49
CA ASN A 232 -5.52 -5.88 35.80
C ASN A 232 -7.04 -5.72 36.02
N GLN A 233 -7.77 -5.16 35.05
CA GLN A 233 -9.21 -4.93 35.16
C GLN A 233 -10.02 -6.10 34.57
N SER A 234 -11.35 -6.04 34.72
CA SER A 234 -12.26 -7.06 34.19
C SER A 234 -12.16 -7.20 32.67
N GLN A 235 -12.51 -8.38 32.15
CA GLN A 235 -12.56 -8.62 30.69
C GLN A 235 -13.46 -7.60 29.97
N GLN A 236 -14.55 -7.17 30.60
CA GLN A 236 -15.44 -6.14 30.05
C GLN A 236 -14.73 -4.78 29.94
N ALA A 237 -13.93 -4.40 30.94
CA ALA A 237 -13.15 -3.16 30.89
C ALA A 237 -12.08 -3.23 29.79
N GLN A 238 -11.37 -4.36 29.68
CA GLN A 238 -10.39 -4.61 28.62
C GLN A 238 -11.02 -4.53 27.22
N ALA A 239 -12.19 -5.13 27.02
CA ALA A 239 -12.92 -5.06 25.75
C ALA A 239 -13.34 -3.64 25.38
N ARG A 240 -13.82 -2.85 26.36
CA ARG A 240 -14.16 -1.43 26.16
C ARG A 240 -12.95 -0.59 25.79
N GLU A 241 -11.82 -0.80 26.45
CA GLU A 241 -10.58 -0.07 26.16
C GLU A 241 -10.01 -0.47 24.78
N ALA A 242 -10.10 -1.75 24.40
CA ALA A 242 -9.72 -2.20 23.06
C ALA A 242 -10.59 -1.57 21.96
N LEU A 243 -11.91 -1.46 22.19
CA LEU A 243 -12.83 -0.77 21.28
C LEU A 243 -12.48 0.73 21.19
N LYS A 244 -12.25 1.39 22.33
CA LYS A 244 -11.86 2.80 22.37
C LYS A 244 -10.57 3.07 21.58
N LYS A 245 -9.57 2.20 21.74
CA LYS A 245 -8.33 2.25 20.95
C LYS A 245 -8.63 2.09 19.47
N TYR A 246 -9.42 1.09 19.08
CA TYR A 246 -9.79 0.90 17.68
C TYR A 246 -10.48 2.13 17.08
N LEU A 247 -11.51 2.67 17.75
CA LEU A 247 -12.23 3.86 17.29
C LEU A 247 -11.29 5.05 17.07
N PHE A 248 -10.36 5.27 17.99
CA PHE A 248 -9.38 6.36 17.87
C PHE A 248 -8.58 6.30 16.56
N TYR A 249 -8.03 5.13 16.23
CA TYR A 249 -7.22 4.97 15.01
C TYR A 249 -8.09 4.88 13.76
N PHE A 250 -9.28 4.25 13.85
CA PHE A 250 -10.23 4.12 12.75
C PHE A 250 -10.74 5.48 12.29
N GLU A 251 -11.22 6.32 13.21
CA GLU A 251 -11.74 7.64 12.86
C GLU A 251 -10.68 8.52 12.17
N ARG A 252 -9.40 8.41 12.59
CA ARG A 252 -8.29 9.15 11.96
C ARG A 252 -7.96 8.62 10.57
N TRP A 253 -7.86 7.30 10.43
CA TRP A 253 -7.63 6.65 9.13
C TRP A 253 -8.74 6.98 8.13
N GLU A 254 -10.00 6.88 8.57
CA GLU A 254 -11.18 7.14 7.75
C GLU A 254 -11.32 8.63 7.41
N ASN A 255 -11.05 9.53 8.36
CA ASN A 255 -11.06 10.97 8.09
C ASN A 255 -10.01 11.36 7.06
N HIS A 256 -8.78 10.82 7.16
CA HIS A 256 -7.74 11.09 6.15
C HIS A 256 -8.10 10.53 4.77
N ASN A 257 -8.83 9.40 4.71
CA ASN A 257 -9.39 8.88 3.47
C ASN A 257 -10.44 9.85 2.87
N LYS A 258 -11.37 10.35 3.70
CA LYS A 258 -12.38 11.36 3.28
C LYS A 258 -11.71 12.67 2.83
N SER A 259 -10.71 13.15 3.57
CA SER A 259 -9.93 14.32 3.20
C SER A 259 -9.19 14.15 1.87
N LEU A 260 -8.66 12.96 1.57
CA LEU A 260 -8.01 12.66 0.30
C LEU A 260 -8.99 12.75 -0.89
N GLN A 261 -10.25 12.32 -0.70
CA GLN A 261 -11.30 12.48 -1.71
C GLN A 261 -11.63 13.96 -1.96
N LEU A 262 -11.70 14.78 -0.91
CA LEU A 262 -11.91 16.22 -1.02
C LEU A 262 -10.71 16.92 -1.67
N GLU A 263 -9.48 16.46 -1.41
CA GLU A 263 -8.27 16.97 -2.07
C GLU A 263 -8.23 16.64 -3.56
N ALA A 264 -8.80 15.50 -3.98
CA ALA A 264 -8.97 15.20 -5.40
C ALA A 264 -9.93 16.19 -6.08
N GLN A 265 -11.01 16.58 -5.40
CA GLN A 265 -11.92 17.63 -5.88
C GLN A 265 -11.22 19.00 -5.92
N THR A 266 -10.43 19.33 -4.90
CA THR A 266 -9.61 20.56 -4.87
C THR A 266 -8.59 20.58 -6.01
N TYR A 267 -7.97 19.45 -6.35
CA TYR A 267 -7.08 19.34 -7.51
C TYR A 267 -7.79 19.71 -8.82
N GLN A 268 -9.02 19.21 -9.03
CA GLN A 268 -9.81 19.55 -10.22
C GLN A 268 -10.19 21.03 -10.24
N ARG A 269 -10.66 21.60 -9.12
CA ARG A 269 -10.96 23.03 -9.03
C ARG A 269 -9.75 23.92 -9.33
N ILE A 270 -8.56 23.53 -8.86
CA ILE A 270 -7.31 24.22 -9.18
C ILE A 270 -7.00 24.11 -10.68
N HIS A 271 -7.19 22.92 -11.27
CA HIS A 271 -6.99 22.72 -12.70
C HIS A 271 -7.88 23.66 -13.54
N GLU A 272 -9.17 23.70 -13.24
CA GLU A 272 -10.15 24.57 -13.91
C GLU A 272 -9.79 26.06 -13.76
N LYS A 273 -9.46 26.51 -12.55
CA LYS A 273 -9.01 27.90 -12.29
C LYS A 273 -7.77 28.27 -13.11
N ILE A 274 -6.81 27.35 -13.25
CA ILE A 274 -5.61 27.60 -14.06
C ILE A 274 -5.99 27.69 -15.53
N GLN A 275 -6.83 26.78 -16.03
CA GLN A 275 -7.31 26.82 -17.41
C GLN A 275 -8.00 28.15 -17.72
N GLU A 276 -8.90 28.60 -16.84
CA GLU A 276 -9.58 29.90 -16.98
C GLU A 276 -8.58 31.07 -17.04
N ARG A 277 -7.60 31.12 -16.13
CA ARG A 277 -6.57 32.17 -16.14
C ARG A 277 -5.77 32.18 -17.43
N VAL A 278 -5.35 31.00 -17.92
CA VAL A 278 -4.60 30.87 -19.17
C VAL A 278 -5.46 31.28 -20.37
N MET A 279 -6.74 30.88 -20.42
CA MET A 279 -7.67 31.29 -21.47
C MET A 279 -7.92 32.81 -21.49
N ASN A 280 -7.90 33.45 -20.32
CA ASN A 280 -8.02 34.90 -20.17
C ASN A 280 -6.69 35.66 -20.35
N ASN A 281 -5.64 35.00 -20.86
CA ASN A 281 -4.30 35.57 -21.07
C ASN A 281 -3.63 36.11 -19.77
N LEU A 282 -4.02 35.60 -18.60
CA LEU A 282 -3.44 35.95 -17.29
C LEU A 282 -2.25 35.04 -16.97
N GLY A 283 -1.27 35.00 -17.88
CA GLY A 283 -0.10 34.14 -17.80
C GLY A 283 -0.27 32.80 -18.50
N THR A 284 0.74 31.95 -18.36
CA THR A 284 0.86 30.65 -19.01
C THR A 284 0.62 29.51 -18.03
N TRP A 285 0.48 28.29 -18.54
CA TRP A 285 0.35 27.09 -17.69
C TRP A 285 1.51 26.91 -16.72
N ILE A 286 2.72 27.31 -17.13
CA ILE A 286 3.95 27.16 -16.34
C ILE A 286 3.91 28.08 -15.11
N ASP A 287 3.36 29.29 -15.26
CA ASP A 287 3.28 30.26 -14.17
C ASP A 287 2.46 29.73 -12.99
N TRP A 288 1.48 28.87 -13.26
CA TRP A 288 0.53 28.35 -12.27
C TRP A 288 0.75 26.88 -11.90
N GLN A 289 1.67 26.17 -12.58
CA GLN A 289 1.89 24.73 -12.40
C GLN A 289 2.20 24.35 -10.95
N TYR A 290 2.81 25.27 -10.19
CA TYR A 290 3.14 25.06 -8.78
C TYR A 290 1.92 24.73 -7.92
N LEU A 291 0.73 25.27 -8.22
CA LEU A 291 -0.52 24.97 -7.49
C LEU A 291 -0.96 23.52 -7.66
N GLN A 292 -0.87 22.99 -8.88
CA GLN A 292 -1.17 21.57 -9.13
C GLN A 292 -0.13 20.66 -8.50
N ASN A 293 1.15 21.07 -8.52
CA ASN A 293 2.21 20.32 -7.85
C ASN A 293 1.99 20.30 -6.33
N ALA A 294 1.53 21.40 -5.73
CA ALA A 294 1.17 21.48 -4.32
C ALA A 294 0.03 20.53 -3.98
N ALA A 295 -1.06 20.54 -4.74
CA ALA A 295 -2.20 19.64 -4.53
C ALA A 295 -1.83 18.15 -4.72
N LYS A 296 -0.99 17.81 -5.72
CA LYS A 296 -0.47 16.45 -5.89
C LYS A 296 0.41 16.00 -4.73
N LEU A 297 1.27 16.88 -4.25
CA LEU A 297 2.14 16.58 -3.12
C LEU A 297 1.33 16.42 -1.83
N LEU A 298 0.37 17.29 -1.60
CA LEU A 298 -0.56 17.21 -0.48
C LEU A 298 -1.26 15.84 -0.44
N ALA A 299 -1.88 15.43 -1.56
CA ALA A 299 -2.53 14.12 -1.67
C ALA A 299 -1.55 12.97 -1.38
N LYS A 300 -0.31 13.05 -1.88
CA LYS A 300 0.73 12.05 -1.62
C LYS A 300 1.12 11.98 -0.13
N CYS A 301 1.25 13.12 0.53
CA CYS A 301 1.55 13.19 1.97
C CYS A 301 0.39 12.67 2.80
N ARG A 302 -0.85 13.10 2.51
CA ARG A 302 -2.05 12.63 3.20
C ARG A 302 -2.27 11.13 3.03
N TYR A 303 -2.04 10.60 1.84
CA TYR A 303 -2.06 9.16 1.60
C TYR A 303 -1.07 8.41 2.50
N THR A 304 0.16 8.92 2.64
CA THR A 304 1.16 8.31 3.54
C THR A 304 0.69 8.38 4.99
N LEU A 305 0.17 9.53 5.43
CA LEU A 305 -0.35 9.75 6.78
C LEU A 305 -1.55 8.86 7.11
N GLN A 306 -2.45 8.62 6.15
CA GLN A 306 -3.55 7.66 6.33
C GLN A 306 -2.98 6.31 6.80
N TYR A 307 -1.97 5.80 6.10
CA TYR A 307 -1.36 4.50 6.44
C TYR A 307 -0.33 4.55 7.59
N THR A 308 -0.09 5.69 8.25
CA THR A 308 0.66 5.69 9.52
C THR A 308 -0.21 5.23 10.68
N TYR A 309 -1.54 5.40 10.61
CA TYR A 309 -2.46 5.05 11.69
C TYR A 309 -2.62 3.54 11.90
N PRO A 310 -2.86 2.72 10.86
CA PRO A 310 -2.84 1.26 10.99
C PRO A 310 -1.48 0.75 11.49
N TYR A 311 -0.38 1.36 11.04
CA TYR A 311 0.97 1.02 11.53
C TYR A 311 1.06 1.25 13.05
N ALA A 312 0.79 2.47 13.53
CA ALA A 312 0.84 2.81 14.95
C ALA A 312 -0.10 1.98 15.84
N TYR A 313 -1.28 1.60 15.34
CA TYR A 313 -2.23 0.77 16.08
C TYR A 313 -1.61 -0.58 16.49
N TYR A 314 -0.88 -1.22 15.56
CA TYR A 314 -0.25 -2.52 15.76
C TYR A 314 1.20 -2.44 16.26
N MET A 315 1.78 -1.24 16.39
CA MET A 315 3.10 -1.08 17.02
C MET A 315 3.05 -1.43 18.50
N GLU A 316 4.04 -2.21 18.93
CA GLU A 316 4.32 -2.46 20.35
C GLU A 316 4.67 -1.16 21.07
N SER A 317 4.18 -1.03 22.30
CA SER A 317 4.45 0.13 23.13
C SER A 317 5.91 0.14 23.57
N GLY A 318 6.58 1.28 23.35
CA GLY A 318 8.00 1.42 23.64
C GLY A 318 8.60 2.69 23.02
N PRO A 319 9.93 2.91 23.20
CA PRO A 319 10.60 4.11 22.70
C PRO A 319 10.45 4.31 21.18
N ARG A 320 10.45 3.22 20.41
CA ARG A 320 10.31 3.28 18.94
C ARG A 320 8.91 3.77 18.52
N LYS A 321 7.85 3.37 19.22
CA LYS A 321 6.49 3.88 18.98
C LYS A 321 6.37 5.36 19.37
N LYS A 322 6.97 5.77 20.49
CA LYS A 322 7.00 7.19 20.90
C LYS A 322 7.66 8.08 19.84
N LEU A 323 8.79 7.63 19.27
CA LEU A 323 9.47 8.32 18.18
C LEU A 323 8.61 8.36 16.90
N PHE A 324 7.96 7.24 16.56
CA PHE A 324 7.05 7.17 15.42
C PHE A 324 5.91 8.19 15.55
N GLU A 325 5.21 8.18 16.69
CA GLU A 325 4.07 9.07 16.93
C GLU A 325 4.49 10.54 16.96
N TYR A 326 5.71 10.84 17.44
CA TYR A 326 6.27 12.18 17.35
C TYR A 326 6.46 12.62 15.88
N GLN A 327 7.08 11.78 15.05
CA GLN A 327 7.26 12.09 13.62
C GLN A 327 5.93 12.12 12.86
N GLN A 328 4.98 11.25 13.22
CA GLN A 328 3.63 11.24 12.68
C GLN A 328 2.91 12.57 12.97
N ALA A 329 2.96 13.04 14.23
CA ALA A 329 2.36 14.31 14.63
C ALA A 329 2.98 15.51 13.88
N GLN A 330 4.31 15.52 13.71
CA GLN A 330 4.99 16.53 12.91
C GLN A 330 4.55 16.50 11.45
N LEU A 331 4.50 15.31 10.83
CA LEU A 331 4.04 15.16 9.46
C LEU A 331 2.59 15.65 9.29
N GLU A 332 1.71 15.27 10.22
CA GLU A 332 0.30 15.67 10.19
C GLU A 332 0.14 17.19 10.29
N ALA A 333 0.84 17.85 11.22
CA ALA A 333 0.81 19.31 11.32
C ALA A 333 1.21 20.00 10.00
N GLU A 334 2.29 19.53 9.36
CA GLU A 334 2.75 20.12 8.09
C GLU A 334 1.84 19.81 6.90
N ILE A 335 1.15 18.66 6.92
CA ILE A 335 0.11 18.32 5.94
C ILE A 335 -1.08 19.25 6.08
N GLU A 336 -1.55 19.52 7.31
CA GLU A 336 -2.69 20.40 7.52
C GLU A 336 -2.34 21.86 7.19
N ASN A 337 -1.11 22.32 7.51
CA ASN A 337 -0.60 23.61 7.07
C ASN A 337 -0.56 23.73 5.53
N LEU A 338 -0.10 22.68 4.83
CA LEU A 338 -0.11 22.65 3.37
C LEU A 338 -1.53 22.64 2.81
N SER A 339 -2.42 21.83 3.39
CA SER A 339 -3.82 21.73 3.01
C SER A 339 -4.52 23.08 3.11
N TRP A 340 -4.33 23.79 4.23
CA TRP A 340 -4.86 25.13 4.45
C TRP A 340 -4.40 26.13 3.39
N LYS A 341 -3.10 26.16 3.07
CA LYS A 341 -2.52 27.05 2.05
C LYS A 341 -3.03 26.70 0.65
N VAL A 342 -3.14 25.42 0.31
CA VAL A 342 -3.66 24.97 -1.00
C VAL A 342 -5.12 25.36 -1.18
N GLU A 343 -5.96 25.22 -0.15
CA GLU A 343 -7.37 25.64 -0.20
C GLU A 343 -7.55 27.16 -0.26
N ARG A 344 -6.55 27.93 0.15
CA ARG A 344 -6.53 29.40 0.16
C ARG A 344 -5.38 29.97 -0.67
N ALA A 345 -5.07 29.32 -1.79
CA ALA A 345 -3.90 29.66 -2.60
C ALA A 345 -3.87 31.12 -3.07
N ASP A 346 -5.02 31.76 -3.22
CA ASP A 346 -5.14 33.18 -3.60
C ASP A 346 -4.66 34.15 -2.49
N SER A 347 -4.48 33.66 -1.25
CA SER A 347 -4.06 34.46 -0.07
C SER A 347 -2.58 34.28 0.30
N TYR A 348 -1.82 33.45 -0.43
CA TYR A 348 -0.41 33.18 -0.15
C TYR A 348 0.42 33.40 -1.41
N ASP A 349 1.65 33.86 -1.25
CA ASP A 349 2.58 33.90 -2.37
C ASP A 349 3.11 32.50 -2.73
N ARG A 350 3.75 32.42 -3.90
CA ARG A 350 4.32 31.18 -4.42
C ARG A 350 5.41 30.62 -3.50
N GLY A 351 6.27 31.47 -2.94
CA GLY A 351 7.39 31.05 -2.09
C GLY A 351 6.92 30.41 -0.79
N ASP A 352 5.88 30.97 -0.16
CA ASP A 352 5.26 30.42 1.04
C ASP A 352 4.67 29.02 0.85
N LEU A 353 4.07 28.78 -0.33
CA LEU A 353 3.51 27.49 -0.69
C LEU A 353 4.61 26.48 -1.03
N GLU A 354 5.60 26.87 -1.83
CA GLU A 354 6.74 26.01 -2.19
C GLU A 354 7.58 25.62 -0.96
N ASN A 355 7.78 26.54 -0.01
CA ASN A 355 8.43 26.23 1.26
C ASN A 355 7.63 25.22 2.09
N GLN A 356 6.31 25.41 2.21
CA GLN A 356 5.44 24.46 2.92
C GLN A 356 5.45 23.07 2.27
N MET A 357 5.44 23.02 0.94
CA MET A 357 5.59 21.78 0.18
C MET A 357 6.91 21.07 0.52
N HIS A 358 8.01 21.81 0.53
CA HIS A 358 9.32 21.27 0.87
C HIS A 358 9.33 20.63 2.27
N ILE A 359 8.83 21.37 3.27
CA ILE A 359 8.76 20.92 4.66
C ILE A 359 7.91 19.65 4.78
N ALA A 360 6.70 19.63 4.18
CA ALA A 360 5.82 18.47 4.24
C ALA A 360 6.43 17.22 3.60
N GLU A 361 7.05 17.35 2.42
CA GLU A 361 7.73 16.23 1.76
C GLU A 361 8.95 15.76 2.56
N GLN A 362 9.70 16.67 3.19
CA GLN A 362 10.83 16.32 4.03
C GLN A 362 10.39 15.49 5.24
N ARG A 363 9.35 15.92 5.97
CA ARG A 363 8.78 15.14 7.09
C ARG A 363 8.31 13.77 6.63
N ARG A 364 7.63 13.69 5.49
CA ARG A 364 7.15 12.43 4.91
C ARG A 364 8.30 11.48 4.58
N ARG A 365 9.38 12.00 3.98
CA ARG A 365 10.57 11.21 3.64
C ARG A 365 11.31 10.72 4.88
N THR A 366 11.47 11.57 5.90
CA THR A 366 12.11 11.17 7.16
C THR A 366 11.33 10.03 7.82
N LEU A 367 10.00 10.15 7.94
CA LEU A 367 9.17 9.10 8.52
C LEU A 367 9.28 7.77 7.75
N LEU A 368 9.23 7.82 6.42
CA LEU A 368 9.39 6.60 5.61
C LEU A 368 10.80 6.00 5.75
N LYS A 369 11.84 6.82 5.75
CA LYS A 369 13.21 6.34 5.93
C LYS A 369 13.39 5.62 7.26
N ASP A 370 12.81 6.14 8.33
CA ASP A 370 13.00 5.62 9.68
C ASP A 370 12.15 4.36 9.98
N PHE A 371 11.03 4.18 9.26
CA PHE A 371 10.01 3.16 9.59
C PHE A 371 9.52 2.28 8.44
N HIS A 372 9.92 2.53 7.18
CA HIS A 372 9.52 1.74 6.01
C HIS A 372 10.69 1.00 5.33
N ASP A 373 11.91 1.55 5.35
CA ASP A 373 13.06 1.05 4.59
C ASP A 373 13.84 -0.11 5.27
N THR A 374 13.16 -1.00 6.02
CA THR A 374 13.74 -2.25 6.57
C THR A 374 13.21 -3.51 5.92
#